data_AF-A0A9E5IU72-F1
#
_entry.id   AF-A0A9E5IU72-F1
#
_cell.length_a   1.000
_cell.length_b   1.000
_cell.length_c   1.000
_cell.angle_alpha   90.00
_cell.angle_beta   90.00
_cell.angle_gamma   90.00
#
_symmetry.space_group_name_H-M   'P 1'
#
loop_
_entity.id
_entity.type
_entity.pdbx_description
1 polymer ?
#
loop_
_entity_poly.entity_id
_entity_poly.type
_entity_poly.pdbx_seq_one_letter_code
_entity_poly.pdbx_strand_id
1 'polypeptide(L)'
;MNLDVVYSDAHLAVLNKPSGLLSVPGRGDDKQDCLISRAQRIWPDALTVHRLDMATSGLVVVARGPAVQRMLSQAFAERKVHKIYEAVVDGSP
;
A
#
# COMPACT_ATOMS: atom_id res chain seq x y z
N MET A 1 -14.97 -0.01 8.26
CA MET A 1 -13.71 0.49 8.85
C MET A 1 -13.13 1.53 7.91
N ASN A 2 -12.85 2.72 8.44
CA ASN A 2 -12.33 3.85 7.66
C ASN A 2 -10.86 3.59 7.28
N LEU A 3 -10.42 4.11 6.13
CA LEU A 3 -9.00 4.10 5.75
C LEU A 3 -8.25 5.13 6.59
N ASP A 4 -7.11 4.74 7.15
CA ASP A 4 -6.18 5.67 7.79
C ASP A 4 -5.30 6.32 6.71
N VAL A 5 -5.61 7.57 6.39
CA VAL A 5 -4.96 8.35 5.33
C VAL A 5 -3.96 9.29 5.99
N VAL A 6 -2.67 9.07 5.73
CA VAL A 6 -1.57 9.90 6.23
C VAL A 6 -1.34 11.11 5.33
N TYR A 7 -1.52 10.93 4.02
CA TYR A 7 -1.37 11.98 3.02
C TYR A 7 -2.20 11.66 1.77
N SER A 8 -2.72 12.68 1.09
CA SER A 8 -3.34 12.53 -0.23
C SER A 8 -3.28 13.82 -1.04
N ASP A 9 -3.03 13.70 -2.34
CA ASP A 9 -3.12 14.77 -3.31
C ASP A 9 -3.74 14.29 -4.64
N ALA A 10 -3.61 15.10 -5.70
CA ALA A 10 -4.12 14.78 -7.02
C ALA A 10 -3.41 13.58 -7.68
N HIS A 11 -2.23 13.17 -7.19
CA HIS A 11 -1.33 12.20 -7.83
C HIS A 11 -1.18 10.91 -7.02
N LEU A 12 -1.25 10.95 -5.70
CA LEU A 12 -1.09 9.76 -4.85
C LEU A 12 -1.81 9.88 -3.52
N ALA A 13 -1.92 8.75 -2.81
CA ALA A 13 -2.25 8.72 -1.40
C ALA A 13 -1.28 7.82 -0.63
N VAL A 14 -1.02 8.18 0.63
CA VAL A 14 -0.25 7.39 1.60
C VAL A 14 -1.21 6.92 2.67
N LEU A 15 -1.27 5.60 2.83
CA LEU A 15 -2.20 4.90 3.69
C LEU A 15 -1.43 4.19 4.79
N ASN A 16 -1.90 4.29 6.02
CA ASN A 16 -1.37 3.49 7.12
C ASN A 16 -2.13 2.15 7.16
N LYS A 17 -1.53 1.10 6.60
CA LYS A 17 -2.13 -0.23 6.54
C LYS A 17 -2.01 -0.91 7.90
N PRO A 18 -3.11 -1.37 8.53
CA PRO A 18 -3.01 -2.19 9.72
C PRO A 18 -2.46 -3.59 9.40
N SER A 19 -1.91 -4.26 10.41
CA SER A 19 -1.63 -5.71 10.34
C SER A 19 -2.94 -6.49 10.19
N GLY A 20 -2.89 -7.63 9.49
CA GLY A 20 -4.04 -8.48 9.20
C GLY A 20 -4.84 -8.08 7.95
N LEU A 21 -4.56 -6.92 7.34
CA LEU A 21 -5.20 -6.50 6.09
C LEU A 21 -4.29 -6.78 4.89
N LEU A 22 -4.85 -7.40 3.83
CA LEU A 22 -4.15 -7.60 2.57
C LEU A 22 -3.89 -6.27 1.86
N SER A 23 -2.75 -6.10 1.17
CA SER A 23 -2.52 -4.92 0.32
C SER A 23 -3.35 -4.95 -0.97
N VAL A 24 -3.49 -6.14 -1.58
CA VAL A 24 -4.23 -6.39 -2.83
C VAL A 24 -5.16 -7.59 -2.66
N PRO A 25 -6.16 -7.78 -3.53
CA PRO A 25 -7.08 -8.90 -3.40
C PRO A 25 -6.34 -10.24 -3.39
N GLY A 26 -6.74 -11.12 -2.48
CA GLY A 26 -6.26 -12.50 -2.44
C GLY A 26 -6.97 -13.39 -3.47
N ARG A 27 -6.60 -14.67 -3.46
CA ARG A 27 -7.34 -15.70 -4.20
C ARG A 27 -8.56 -16.15 -3.40
N GLY A 28 -9.74 -16.15 -4.02
CA GLY A 28 -11.02 -16.53 -3.39
C GLY A 28 -11.87 -15.32 -3.00
N ASP A 29 -13.20 -15.51 -3.00
CA ASP A 29 -14.18 -14.44 -2.80
C ASP A 29 -14.13 -13.85 -1.37
N ASP A 30 -13.67 -14.64 -0.40
CA ASP A 30 -13.48 -14.24 1.00
C ASP A 30 -12.29 -13.28 1.22
N LYS A 31 -11.41 -13.11 0.21
CA LYS A 31 -10.16 -12.33 0.32
C LYS A 31 -10.13 -11.06 -0.54
N GLN A 32 -11.31 -10.56 -0.93
CA GLN A 32 -11.44 -9.36 -1.76
C GLN A 32 -11.36 -8.06 -0.93
N ASP A 33 -11.62 -8.13 0.37
CA ASP A 33 -11.42 -6.99 1.27
C ASP A 33 -9.92 -6.77 1.53
N CYS A 34 -9.39 -5.68 1.00
CA CYS A 34 -7.97 -5.35 1.05
C CYS A 34 -7.78 -3.83 0.97
N LEU A 35 -6.55 -3.36 1.17
CA LEU A 35 -6.23 -1.94 1.19
C LEU A 35 -6.60 -1.25 -0.12
N ILE A 36 -6.23 -1.82 -1.28
CA ILE A 36 -6.51 -1.18 -2.57
C ILE A 36 -8.01 -1.15 -2.88
N SER A 37 -8.77 -2.20 -2.59
CA SER A 37 -10.22 -2.21 -2.85
C SER A 37 -10.96 -1.22 -1.96
N ARG A 38 -10.51 -1.03 -0.71
CA ARG A 38 -11.00 0.05 0.16
C ARG A 38 -10.60 1.42 -0.40
N ALA A 39 -9.36 1.60 -0.86
CA ALA A 39 -8.86 2.88 -1.38
C ALA A 39 -9.64 3.29 -2.64
N GLN A 40 -9.97 2.33 -3.50
CA GLN A 40 -10.75 2.56 -4.71
C GLN A 40 -12.20 3.02 -4.45
N ARG A 41 -12.74 2.81 -3.24
CA ARG A 41 -14.04 3.39 -2.86
C ARG A 41 -13.98 4.90 -2.64
N ILE A 42 -12.81 5.43 -2.27
CA ILE A 42 -12.57 6.89 -2.10
C ILE A 42 -12.00 7.48 -3.39
N TRP A 43 -11.10 6.72 -4.03
CA TRP A 43 -10.32 7.14 -5.18
C TRP A 43 -10.38 6.06 -6.27
N PRO A 44 -11.40 6.07 -7.14
CA PRO A 44 -11.63 4.99 -8.12
C PRO A 44 -10.46 4.69 -9.06
N ASP A 45 -9.59 5.67 -9.29
CA ASP A 45 -8.36 5.59 -10.09
C ASP A 45 -7.12 5.21 -9.26
N ALA A 46 -7.28 4.81 -8.00
CA ALA A 46 -6.18 4.34 -7.16
C ALA A 46 -5.61 3.03 -7.71
N LEU A 47 -4.29 2.99 -7.85
CA LEU A 47 -3.52 1.88 -8.40
C LEU A 47 -2.36 1.51 -7.48
N THR A 48 -2.16 0.22 -7.29
CA THR A 48 -1.06 -0.32 -6.48
C THR A 48 0.29 -0.09 -7.17
N VAL A 49 1.28 0.38 -6.41
CA VAL A 49 2.67 0.54 -6.86
C VAL A 49 3.67 -0.27 -6.03
N HIS A 50 3.31 -0.62 -4.79
CA HIS A 50 4.06 -1.55 -3.94
C HIS A 50 3.11 -2.24 -2.96
N ARG A 51 3.60 -3.23 -2.22
CA ARG A 51 2.78 -4.04 -1.30
C ARG A 51 3.52 -4.27 0.00
N LEU A 52 2.75 -4.48 1.07
CA LEU A 52 3.20 -5.06 2.32
C LEU A 52 2.54 -6.43 2.48
N ASP A 53 3.20 -7.32 3.23
CA ASP A 53 2.60 -8.59 3.61
C ASP A 53 1.38 -8.34 4.51
N MET A 54 0.49 -9.33 4.59
CA MET A 54 -0.74 -9.24 5.36
C MET A 54 -0.45 -8.89 6.83
N ALA A 55 0.53 -9.55 7.43
CA ALA A 55 0.92 -9.35 8.83
C ALA A 55 1.73 -8.06 9.07
N THR A 56 2.29 -7.45 8.04
CA THR A 56 3.09 -6.22 8.16
C THR A 56 2.17 -5.00 8.21
N SER A 57 2.36 -4.13 9.19
CA SER A 57 1.69 -2.84 9.27
C SER A 57 2.56 -1.71 8.70
N GLY A 58 1.97 -0.54 8.48
CA GLY A 58 2.70 0.68 8.13
C GLY A 58 2.32 1.27 6.77
N LEU A 59 3.20 2.13 6.26
CA LEU A 59 2.89 3.02 5.15
C LEU A 59 2.86 2.29 3.81
N VAL A 60 1.76 2.48 3.08
CA VAL A 60 1.59 2.04 1.68
C VAL A 60 1.24 3.25 0.83
N VAL A 61 1.90 3.36 -0.32
CA VAL A 61 1.65 4.41 -1.31
C VAL A 61 0.79 3.80 -2.41
N VAL A 62 -0.29 4.47 -2.77
CA VAL A 62 -1.11 4.17 -3.95
C VAL A 62 -1.04 5.35 -4.91
N ALA A 63 -0.89 5.06 -6.20
CA ALA A 63 -0.91 6.08 -7.25
C ALA A 63 -2.35 6.43 -7.63
N ARG A 64 -2.57 7.64 -8.13
CA ARG A 64 -3.82 8.09 -8.74
C ARG A 64 -3.61 8.20 -10.25
N GLY A 65 -4.18 7.25 -10.98
CA GLY A 65 -4.08 7.14 -12.44
C GLY A 65 -2.82 6.45 -12.98
N PRO A 66 -2.87 5.94 -14.23
CA PRO A 66 -1.81 5.07 -14.79
C PRO A 66 -0.45 5.74 -14.99
N ALA A 67 -0.45 7.05 -15.29
CA ALA A 67 0.79 7.79 -15.49
C ALA A 67 1.63 7.85 -14.20
N VAL A 68 1.00 8.22 -13.09
CA VAL A 68 1.67 8.25 -11.78
C VAL A 68 2.04 6.85 -11.32
N GLN A 69 1.18 5.86 -11.57
CA GLN A 69 1.48 4.46 -11.26
C GLN A 69 2.77 4.01 -11.94
N ARG A 70 2.94 4.29 -13.24
CA ARG A 70 4.14 3.92 -13.99
C ARG A 70 5.39 4.58 -13.40
N MET A 71 5.34 5.90 -13.14
CA MET A 71 6.48 6.64 -12.57
C MET A 71 6.89 6.09 -11.19
N LEU A 72 5.92 5.90 -10.29
CA LEU A 72 6.20 5.38 -8.95
C LEU A 72 6.68 3.93 -9.00
N SER A 73 6.06 3.07 -9.81
CA SER A 73 6.48 1.67 -9.97
C SER A 73 7.93 1.58 -10.46
N GLN A 74 8.31 2.46 -11.40
CA GLN A 74 9.69 2.57 -11.86
C GLN A 74 10.62 3.05 -10.74
N ALA A 75 10.24 4.05 -9.94
CA ALA A 75 11.03 4.50 -8.79
C ALA A 75 11.26 3.39 -7.75
N PHE A 76 10.23 2.55 -7.49
CA PHE A 76 10.38 1.36 -6.65
C PHE A 76 11.33 0.32 -7.27
N ALA A 77 11.18 0.04 -8.57
CA ALA A 77 12.02 -0.92 -9.29
C ALA A 77 13.50 -0.49 -9.36
N GLU A 78 13.73 0.81 -9.56
CA GLU A 78 15.06 1.43 -9.61
C GLU A 78 15.66 1.70 -8.22
N ARG A 79 14.98 1.27 -7.14
CA ARG A 79 15.42 1.47 -5.74
C ARG A 79 15.67 2.94 -5.36
N LYS A 80 14.95 3.86 -6.00
CA LYS A 80 14.97 5.30 -5.67
C LYS A 80 14.12 5.63 -4.43
N VAL A 81 13.27 4.69 -4.00
CA VAL A 81 12.45 4.82 -2.79
C VAL A 81 13.20 4.25 -1.59
N HIS A 82 13.45 5.09 -0.59
CA HIS A 82 14.00 4.68 0.70
C HIS A 82 12.88 4.18 1.62
N LYS A 83 13.08 3.02 2.22
CA LYS A 83 12.11 2.38 3.12
C LYS A 83 12.80 2.03 4.42
N ILE A 84 12.15 2.35 5.54
CA ILE A 84 12.62 2.02 6.88
C ILE A 84 11.54 1.17 7.53
N TYR A 85 11.96 0.10 8.19
CA TYR A 85 11.09 -0.79 8.95
C TYR A 85 11.63 -0.88 10.37
N GLU A 86 10.73 -0.90 11.33
CA GLU A 86 11.02 -1.25 12.71
C GLU A 86 10.45 -2.64 12.99
N ALA A 87 11.26 -3.50 13.61
CA ALA A 87 10.88 -4.85 13.96
C ALA A 87 11.52 -5.25 15.29
N VAL A 88 10.78 -6.02 16.09
CA VAL A 88 11.32 -6.74 17.25
C VAL A 88 11.64 -8.15 16.78
N VAL A 89 12.87 -8.60 17.06
CA VAL A 89 13.38 -9.92 16.66
C VAL A 89 13.78 -10.74 17.89
N ASP A 90 13.74 -12.06 17.74
CA ASP A 90 14.25 -12.98 18.77
C ASP A 90 15.75 -13.23 18.56
N GLY A 91 16.51 -13.31 19.65
CA GLY A 91 17.97 -13.45 19.64
C GLY A 91 18.77 -12.15 19.54
N SER A 92 20.06 -12.25 19.18
CA SER A 92 20.95 -11.11 18.96
C SER A 92 21.32 -11.00 17.47
N PRO A 93 21.14 -9.84 16.82
CA PRO A 93 21.46 -9.61 15.41
C PRO A 93 22.93 -9.75 15.06
#